data_AF-A0A8H3CHF3-F1
#
_entry.id   AF-A0A8H3CHF3-F1
#
_cell.length_a   1.000
_cell.length_b   1.000
_cell.length_c   1.000
_cell.angle_alpha   90.00
_cell.angle_beta   90.00
_cell.angle_gamma   90.00
#
_symmetry.space_group_name_H-M   'P 1'
#
loop_
_entity.id
_entity.type
_entity.pdbx_description
1 polymer ?
#
loop_
_entity_poly.entity_id
_entity_poly.type
_entity_poly.pdbx_seq_one_letter_code
_entity_poly.pdbx_strand_id
1 'polypeptide(L)'
;MPSYAGFYITPEDWADWLRPRHPQWTRCPATAEWMIQGALHNKKAGSFFTVFMVPSPESVPGQFAYGLMIYRISSEERKYIKPRADSRFDLKGQQVLKRLIGLKASEWKTIWYDAYTAGVPQEAQFLSPATPTPMTFRAKANEEQKQTLLTKQEVDSYPEFEDGEVMKSE
;
A
#
# COMPACT_ATOMS: atom_id res chain seq x y z
N MET A 1 9.61 -6.06 5.33
CA MET A 1 10.00 -5.05 6.32
C MET A 1 8.99 -3.93 6.28
N PRO A 2 8.53 -3.41 7.43
CA PRO A 2 7.73 -2.18 7.49
C PRO A 2 8.43 -1.06 6.71
N SER A 3 7.67 -0.31 5.91
CA SER A 3 8.24 0.79 5.15
C SER A 3 7.31 1.98 5.04
N TYR A 4 7.89 3.17 4.97
CA TYR A 4 7.22 4.39 4.53
C TYR A 4 7.77 4.78 3.16
N ALA A 5 6.88 5.17 2.25
CA ALA A 5 7.25 5.63 0.92
C ALA A 5 6.68 7.02 0.67
N GLY A 6 7.53 7.96 0.24
CA GLY A 6 7.12 9.33 0.00
C GLY A 6 8.30 10.30 -0.06
N PHE A 7 7.98 11.59 0.09
CA PHE A 7 8.94 12.67 0.22
C PHE A 7 9.29 12.84 1.69
N TYR A 8 10.54 12.60 2.05
CA TYR A 8 10.97 12.75 3.42
C TYR A 8 11.44 14.17 3.70
N ILE A 9 11.14 14.62 4.91
CA ILE A 9 11.61 15.88 5.47
C ILE A 9 12.54 15.54 6.62
N THR A 10 13.81 15.96 6.51
CA THR A 10 14.75 15.77 7.61
C THR A 10 14.36 16.66 8.78
N PRO A 11 14.80 16.31 10.01
CA PRO A 11 14.62 17.16 11.17
C PRO A 11 15.01 18.62 10.98
N GLU A 12 16.14 18.84 10.32
CA GLU A 12 16.69 20.14 10.01
C GLU A 12 15.81 20.88 9.00
N ASP A 13 15.32 20.20 7.97
CA ASP A 13 14.50 20.83 6.92
C ASP A 13 13.14 21.32 7.48
N TRP A 14 12.47 20.58 8.38
CA TRP A 14 11.24 21.09 9.01
C TRP A 14 11.51 22.11 10.12
N ALA A 15 12.61 21.99 10.85
CA ALA A 15 13.02 22.98 11.83
C ALA A 15 13.34 24.33 11.17
N ASP A 16 14.07 24.32 10.04
CA ASP A 16 14.35 25.51 9.22
C ASP A 16 13.06 26.14 8.69
N TRP A 17 12.12 25.31 8.27
CA TRP A 17 10.81 25.76 7.82
C TRP A 17 9.98 26.38 8.96
N LEU A 18 10.02 25.81 10.16
CA LEU A 18 9.30 26.36 11.32
C LEU A 18 9.95 27.61 11.89
N ARG A 19 11.28 27.74 11.84
CA ARG A 19 12.02 28.82 12.52
C ARG A 19 11.45 30.23 12.29
N PRO A 20 11.16 30.69 11.05
CA PRO A 20 10.59 32.02 10.84
C PRO A 20 9.10 32.15 11.17
N ARG A 21 8.40 31.03 11.41
CA ARG A 21 6.93 30.99 11.64
C ARG A 21 6.59 30.82 13.12
N HIS A 22 7.30 29.90 13.76
CA HIS A 22 7.03 29.36 15.09
C HIS A 22 8.33 28.86 15.74
N PRO A 23 9.25 29.77 16.11
CA PRO A 23 10.59 29.40 16.58
C PRO A 23 10.59 28.48 17.81
N GLN A 24 9.61 28.63 18.70
CA GLN A 24 9.47 27.83 19.92
C GLN A 24 9.14 26.36 19.65
N TRP A 25 8.62 26.04 18.45
CA TRP A 25 8.16 24.69 18.09
C TRP A 25 9.10 23.95 17.15
N THR A 26 10.26 24.53 16.81
CA THR A 26 11.25 23.96 15.87
C THR A 26 11.79 22.58 16.26
N ARG A 27 11.61 22.18 17.52
CA ARG A 27 12.05 20.88 18.06
C ARG A 27 10.91 19.89 18.32
N CYS A 28 9.66 20.24 18.00
CA CYS A 28 8.49 19.38 18.24
C CYS A 28 7.95 18.76 16.94
N PRO A 29 8.25 17.47 16.64
CA PRO A 29 7.87 16.85 15.36
C PRO A 29 6.36 16.74 15.18
N ALA A 30 5.61 16.46 16.26
CA ALA A 30 4.15 16.46 16.22
C ALA A 30 3.56 17.83 15.86
N THR A 31 4.17 18.92 16.37
CA THR A 31 3.73 20.27 16.01
C THR A 31 4.05 20.57 14.55
N ALA A 32 5.20 20.10 14.05
CA ALA A 32 5.58 20.28 12.66
C ALA A 32 4.68 19.54 11.69
N GLU A 33 4.36 18.28 12.00
CA GLU A 33 3.36 17.50 11.27
C GLU A 33 2.05 18.27 11.14
N TRP A 34 1.51 18.73 12.27
CA TRP A 34 0.25 19.49 12.30
C TRP A 34 0.33 20.81 11.51
N MET A 35 1.41 21.57 11.68
CA MET A 35 1.58 22.87 11.01
C MET A 35 1.81 22.72 9.50
N ILE A 36 2.58 21.73 9.07
CA ILE A 36 2.79 21.46 7.65
C ILE A 36 1.50 20.94 7.02
N GLN A 37 0.78 20.02 7.68
CA GLN A 37 -0.52 19.56 7.23
C GLN A 37 -1.48 20.75 7.07
N GLY A 38 -1.57 21.63 8.07
CA GLY A 38 -2.37 22.86 8.00
C GLY A 38 -1.96 23.80 6.86
N ALA A 39 -0.66 23.99 6.64
CA ALA A 39 -0.15 24.79 5.52
C ALA A 39 -0.55 24.21 4.16
N LEU A 40 -0.53 22.89 4.01
CA LEU A 40 -0.98 22.20 2.80
C LEU A 40 -2.49 22.36 2.58
N HIS A 41 -3.31 22.23 3.63
CA HIS A 41 -4.76 22.50 3.55
C HIS A 41 -5.05 23.94 3.13
N ASN A 42 -4.38 24.92 3.72
CA ASN A 42 -4.53 26.34 3.39
C ASN A 42 -4.14 26.65 1.93
N LYS A 43 -3.24 25.87 1.34
CA LYS A 43 -2.86 25.97 -0.08
C LYS A 43 -3.68 25.08 -1.01
N LYS A 44 -4.80 24.51 -0.55
CA LYS A 44 -5.66 23.58 -1.31
C LYS A 44 -4.91 22.35 -1.82
N ALA A 45 -3.84 21.96 -1.12
CA ALA A 45 -3.02 20.79 -1.42
C ALA A 45 -3.27 19.62 -0.46
N GLY A 46 -4.08 19.83 0.57
CA GLY A 46 -4.37 18.82 1.60
C GLY A 46 -5.07 17.56 1.09
N SER A 47 -5.70 17.58 -0.10
CA SER A 47 -6.25 16.36 -0.72
C SER A 47 -5.21 15.52 -1.46
N PHE A 48 -4.03 16.09 -1.75
CA PHE A 48 -2.97 15.44 -2.51
C PHE A 48 -1.84 14.93 -1.62
N PHE A 49 -1.69 15.49 -0.43
CA PHE A 49 -0.61 15.20 0.50
C PHE A 49 -1.14 14.94 1.91
N THR A 50 -0.66 13.86 2.53
CA THR A 50 -0.65 13.64 3.97
C THR A 50 0.75 13.80 4.49
N VAL A 51 0.88 14.38 5.67
CA VAL A 51 2.09 14.39 6.47
C VAL A 51 1.93 13.35 7.57
N PHE A 52 2.94 12.52 7.76
CA PHE A 52 3.04 11.61 8.88
C PHE A 52 4.40 11.73 9.53
N MET A 53 4.42 11.73 10.86
CA MET A 53 5.65 11.53 11.61
C MET A 53 6.13 10.08 11.44
N VAL A 54 7.42 9.91 11.15
CA VAL A 54 8.06 8.60 10.98
C VAL A 54 9.36 8.54 11.76
N PRO A 55 9.80 7.37 12.23
CA PRO A 55 11.12 7.24 12.85
C PRO A 55 12.21 7.68 11.87
N SER A 56 13.16 8.49 12.33
CA SER A 56 14.32 8.86 11.51
C SER A 56 15.16 7.60 11.26
N PRO A 57 15.51 7.27 10.01
CA PRO A 57 16.46 6.19 9.76
C PRO A 57 17.86 6.58 10.26
N GLU A 58 18.62 5.60 10.75
CA GLU A 58 19.99 5.82 11.29
C GLU A 58 20.94 6.48 10.26
N SER A 59 20.67 6.29 8.97
CA SER A 59 21.44 6.89 7.88
C SER A 59 21.21 8.39 7.68
N VAL A 60 20.17 8.97 8.30
CA VAL A 60 19.92 10.41 8.24
C VAL A 60 20.58 11.06 9.46
N PRO A 61 21.60 11.91 9.28
CA PRO A 61 22.19 12.64 10.39
C PRO A 61 21.15 13.61 10.98
N GLY A 62 21.04 13.64 12.30
CA GLY A 62 20.15 14.56 12.99
C GLY A 62 20.00 14.23 14.48
N GLN A 63 19.60 15.22 15.27
CA GLN A 63 19.40 15.05 16.72
C GLN A 63 18.05 14.43 17.08
N PHE A 64 17.14 14.30 16.11
CA PHE A 64 15.75 13.94 16.37
C PHE A 64 15.46 12.50 15.94
N ALA A 65 14.84 11.74 16.84
CA ALA A 65 14.39 10.38 16.60
C ALA A 65 13.28 10.27 15.54
N TYR A 66 12.71 11.40 15.09
CA TYR A 66 11.63 11.45 14.13
C TYR A 66 11.88 12.45 13.01
N GLY A 67 11.57 12.03 11.79
CA GLY A 67 11.40 12.87 10.63
C GLY A 67 9.93 12.93 10.22
N LEU A 68 9.65 13.57 9.09
CA LEU A 68 8.32 13.57 8.51
C LEU A 68 8.36 12.90 7.13
N MET A 69 7.34 12.10 6.83
CA MET A 69 7.08 11.60 5.50
C MET A 69 5.84 12.27 4.94
N ILE A 70 5.96 12.81 3.73
CA ILE A 70 4.85 13.37 2.98
C ILE A 70 4.55 12.47 1.80
N TYR A 71 3.34 11.96 1.71
CA TYR A 71 2.90 11.09 0.62
C TYR A 71 1.41 11.32 0.33
N ARG A 72 0.81 10.56 -0.59
CA ARG A 72 -0.58 10.73 -1.00
C ARG A 72 -1.59 10.09 -0.02
N ILE A 73 -2.61 10.84 0.43
CA ILE A 73 -3.80 10.40 1.21
C ILE A 73 -4.53 9.23 0.51
N SER A 74 -5.26 8.29 1.15
CA SER A 74 -5.30 7.71 2.51
C SER A 74 -5.83 6.30 2.23
N SER A 75 -4.96 5.30 2.26
CA SER A 75 -5.38 3.91 2.11
C SER A 75 -5.59 3.34 3.51
N GLU A 76 -6.70 2.63 3.73
CA GLU A 76 -6.91 1.85 4.95
C GLU A 76 -5.79 0.81 5.13
N GLU A 77 -5.30 0.26 4.02
CA GLU A 77 -4.17 -0.66 4.01
C GLU A 77 -2.85 0.09 3.82
N ARG A 78 -1.96 0.05 4.83
CA ARG A 78 -0.60 0.63 4.78
C ARG A 78 0.37 -0.29 4.02
N LYS A 79 0.07 -0.55 2.76
CA LYS A 79 0.97 -1.26 1.84
C LYS A 79 2.02 -0.30 1.30
N TYR A 80 3.14 -0.83 0.80
CA TYR A 80 4.11 -0.06 0.02
C TYR A 80 3.39 0.72 -1.10
N ILE A 81 3.59 2.03 -1.15
CA ILE A 81 2.98 2.91 -2.15
C ILE A 81 4.05 3.24 -3.19
N LYS A 82 3.94 2.66 -4.39
CA LYS A 82 4.79 3.08 -5.52
C LYS A 82 4.33 4.46 -6.02
N PRO A 83 5.25 5.34 -6.50
CA PRO A 83 4.86 6.54 -7.22
C PRO A 83 3.97 6.18 -8.42
N ARG A 84 2.88 6.90 -8.59
CA ARG A 84 2.06 6.81 -9.79
C ARG A 84 2.72 7.53 -10.95
N ALA A 85 2.89 6.82 -12.06
CA ALA A 85 3.44 7.39 -13.30
C ALA A 85 2.57 8.52 -13.87
N ASP A 86 1.27 8.51 -13.59
CA ASP A 86 0.32 9.54 -14.01
C ASP A 86 0.10 10.66 -12.96
N SER A 87 0.72 10.55 -11.77
CA SER A 87 0.61 11.55 -10.71
C SER A 87 1.77 12.53 -10.75
N ARG A 88 1.50 13.76 -11.20
CA ARG A 88 2.48 14.86 -11.08
C ARG A 88 2.93 15.11 -9.64
N PHE A 89 2.09 14.80 -8.66
CA PHE A 89 2.40 14.99 -7.24
C PHE A 89 3.36 13.93 -6.72
N ASP A 90 3.27 12.69 -7.21
CA ASP A 90 4.17 11.61 -6.82
C ASP A 90 5.53 11.75 -7.52
N LEU A 91 5.55 12.28 -8.76
CA LEU A 91 6.79 12.47 -9.51
C LEU A 91 7.52 13.77 -9.17
N LYS A 92 6.79 14.84 -8.84
CA LYS A 92 7.35 16.19 -8.65
C LYS A 92 6.99 16.80 -7.30
N GLY A 93 6.55 16.00 -6.34
CA GLY A 93 6.07 16.49 -5.04
C GLY A 93 7.08 17.36 -4.31
N GLN A 94 8.38 17.03 -4.33
CA GLN A 94 9.43 17.89 -3.76
C GLN A 94 9.41 19.33 -4.32
N GLN A 95 9.19 19.49 -5.64
CA GLN A 95 9.14 20.79 -6.30
C GLN A 95 7.83 21.51 -5.97
N VAL A 96 6.73 20.75 -5.87
CA VAL A 96 5.42 21.26 -5.47
C VAL A 96 5.45 21.76 -4.03
N LEU A 97 5.99 20.99 -3.08
CA LEU A 97 6.13 21.37 -1.67
C LEU A 97 6.97 22.64 -1.49
N LYS A 98 8.12 22.70 -2.18
CA LYS A 98 8.98 23.89 -2.17
C LYS A 98 8.26 25.12 -2.74
N ARG A 99 7.50 24.98 -3.82
CA ARG A 99 6.76 26.11 -4.44
C ARG A 99 5.55 26.55 -3.64
N LEU A 100 4.78 25.62 -3.07
CA LEU A 100 3.52 25.93 -2.38
C LEU A 100 3.72 26.51 -1.00
N ILE A 101 4.65 25.93 -0.22
CA ILE A 101 4.83 26.26 1.19
C ILE A 101 6.27 26.59 1.56
N GLY A 102 7.23 26.49 0.63
CA GLY A 102 8.65 26.72 0.91
C GLY A 102 9.32 25.56 1.66
N LEU A 103 8.68 24.39 1.73
CA LEU A 103 9.21 23.23 2.45
C LEU A 103 10.17 22.44 1.56
N LYS A 104 11.40 22.23 2.04
CA LYS A 104 12.38 21.36 1.38
C LYS A 104 12.08 19.90 1.73
N ALA A 105 12.14 19.05 0.73
CA ALA A 105 11.91 17.62 0.84
C ALA A 105 12.90 16.87 -0.04
N SER A 106 13.15 15.59 0.26
CA SER A 106 13.89 14.71 -0.63
C SER A 106 13.08 14.38 -1.89
N GLU A 107 13.74 13.74 -2.86
CA GLU A 107 13.02 12.95 -3.87
C GLU A 107 12.19 11.84 -3.21
N TRP A 108 11.30 11.22 -4.00
CA TRP A 108 10.54 10.08 -3.52
C TRP A 108 11.49 8.96 -3.10
N LYS A 109 11.34 8.47 -1.87
CA LYS A 109 12.12 7.35 -1.37
C LYS A 109 11.30 6.44 -0.50
N THR A 110 11.82 5.22 -0.34
CA THR A 110 11.29 4.20 0.55
C THR A 110 12.25 4.04 1.71
N ILE A 111 11.76 4.22 2.93
CA ILE A 111 12.52 3.96 4.15
C ILE A 111 12.05 2.63 4.70
N TRP A 112 12.99 1.70 4.87
CA TRP A 112 12.76 0.39 5.44
C TRP A 112 13.13 0.39 6.91
N TYR A 113 12.31 -0.25 7.72
CA TYR A 113 12.53 -0.43 9.15
C TYR A 113 12.61 -1.91 9.47
N ASP A 114 13.41 -2.23 10.47
CA ASP A 114 13.48 -3.58 11.01
C ASP A 114 12.21 -3.92 11.81
N ALA A 115 12.16 -5.15 12.32
CA ALA A 115 11.04 -5.61 13.13
C ALA A 115 10.99 -4.97 14.54
N TYR A 116 12.06 -4.30 14.97
CA TYR A 116 12.22 -3.77 16.34
C TYR A 116 11.98 -2.27 16.42
N THR A 117 11.86 -1.59 15.28
CA THR A 117 11.59 -0.17 15.21
C THR A 117 10.21 0.13 15.83
N ALA A 118 10.18 0.98 16.85
CA ALA A 118 8.94 1.41 17.47
C ALA A 118 8.10 2.30 16.52
N GLY A 119 6.78 2.08 16.47
CA GLY A 119 5.87 2.89 15.66
C GLY A 119 5.88 2.56 14.17
N VAL A 120 6.39 1.38 13.77
CA VAL A 120 6.36 0.91 12.38
C VAL A 120 4.93 0.83 11.81
N PRO A 121 4.76 1.08 10.49
CA PRO A 121 3.49 0.87 9.83
C PRO A 121 3.12 -0.62 9.91
N GLN A 122 1.97 -0.90 10.53
CA GLN A 122 1.36 -2.22 10.56
C GLN A 122 1.09 -2.66 9.10
N GLU A 123 1.36 -3.93 8.78
CA GLU A 123 0.98 -4.59 7.51
C GLU A 123 1.82 -4.34 6.25
N ALA A 124 3.12 -4.05 6.37
CA ALA A 124 4.00 -4.30 5.22
C ALA A 124 4.12 -5.82 5.01
N GLN A 125 3.26 -6.39 4.17
CA GLN A 125 3.10 -7.82 3.83
C GLN A 125 4.39 -8.56 3.42
N PHE A 126 5.52 -7.86 3.31
CA PHE A 126 6.83 -8.46 3.07
C PHE A 126 7.36 -9.36 4.20
N LEU A 127 6.84 -9.28 5.44
CA LEU A 127 7.33 -10.09 6.57
C LEU A 127 6.43 -11.27 6.96
N SER A 128 5.27 -11.39 6.32
CA SER A 128 4.35 -12.50 6.56
C SER A 128 3.87 -12.99 5.20
N PRO A 129 4.71 -13.74 4.44
CA PRO A 129 4.14 -14.53 3.36
C PRO A 129 3.03 -15.35 4.01
N ALA A 130 1.79 -15.15 3.57
CA ALA A 130 0.73 -16.09 3.91
C ALA A 130 1.27 -17.45 3.45
N THR A 131 1.61 -18.33 4.39
CA THR A 131 1.88 -19.71 4.06
C THR A 131 0.62 -20.18 3.34
N PRO A 132 0.70 -20.59 2.06
CA PRO A 132 -0.47 -21.12 1.41
C PRO A 132 -0.97 -22.24 2.32
N THR A 133 -2.21 -22.10 2.80
CA THR A 133 -2.85 -23.18 3.54
C THR A 133 -2.70 -24.41 2.64
N PRO A 134 -2.05 -25.49 3.11
CA PRO A 134 -1.84 -26.64 2.26
C PRO A 134 -3.21 -27.07 1.76
N MET A 135 -3.43 -26.96 0.45
CA MET A 135 -4.60 -27.54 -0.17
C MET A 135 -4.53 -29.02 0.17
N THR A 136 -5.38 -29.46 1.11
CA THR A 136 -5.59 -30.87 1.34
C THR A 136 -6.21 -31.42 0.07
N PHE A 137 -5.35 -31.95 -0.81
CA PHE A 137 -5.77 -32.83 -1.88
C PHE A 137 -6.46 -34.02 -1.20
N ARG A 138 -7.78 -33.97 -1.09
CA ARG A 138 -8.59 -35.15 -0.79
C ARG A 138 -8.53 -36.04 -2.01
N ALA A 139 -7.52 -36.90 -2.06
CA ALA A 139 -7.56 -38.11 -2.87
C ALA A 139 -8.74 -38.95 -2.36
N LYS A 140 -9.84 -38.98 -3.10
CA LYS A 140 -10.91 -39.96 -2.86
C LYS A 140 -10.46 -41.27 -3.49
N ALA A 141 -9.95 -42.17 -2.65
CA ALA A 141 -9.82 -43.58 -2.98
C ALA A 141 -10.82 -44.39 -2.13
N ASN A 142 -11.62 -45.17 -2.84
CA ASN A 142 -12.35 -46.40 -2.45
C ASN A 142 -13.57 -46.31 -1.53
N GLU A 143 -14.75 -46.50 -2.14
CA GLU A 143 -15.80 -47.38 -1.61
C GLU A 143 -16.33 -48.25 -2.76
N GLU A 144 -15.59 -49.30 -3.11
CA GLU A 144 -16.21 -50.53 -3.61
C GLU A 144 -16.71 -51.31 -2.38
N GLN A 145 -17.80 -52.05 -2.56
CA GLN A 145 -18.40 -53.01 -1.61
C GLN A 145 -19.47 -52.45 -0.66
N LYS A 146 -20.59 -52.01 -1.25
CA LYS A 146 -21.90 -52.45 -0.74
C LYS A 146 -22.61 -53.30 -1.79
N GLN A 147 -22.64 -54.59 -1.46
CA GLN A 147 -23.44 -55.66 -2.02
C GLN A 147 -24.81 -55.20 -2.57
N THR A 148 -25.11 -55.49 -3.83
CA THR A 148 -25.75 -56.75 -4.28
C THR A 148 -27.28 -56.69 -4.18
N LEU A 149 -27.91 -56.73 -5.37
CA LEU A 149 -29.27 -57.21 -5.63
C LEU A 149 -30.43 -56.48 -4.93
N LEU A 150 -31.07 -55.56 -5.68
CA LEU A 150 -32.50 -55.23 -5.73
C LEU A 150 -32.56 -53.95 -6.61
N THR A 151 -33.18 -53.85 -7.78
CA THR A 151 -34.11 -54.72 -8.50
C THR A 151 -34.14 -54.18 -9.93
N LYS A 152 -34.28 -55.07 -10.91
CA LYS A 152 -34.68 -54.74 -12.28
C LYS A 152 -35.97 -53.93 -12.29
N GLN A 153 -36.07 -53.00 -13.25
CA GLN A 153 -37.24 -52.37 -13.89
C GLN A 153 -36.89 -50.90 -14.12
N GLU A 154 -37.07 -50.25 -15.25
CA GLU A 154 -37.58 -50.52 -16.59
C GLU A 154 -37.09 -49.28 -17.38
N VAL A 155 -36.53 -49.40 -18.59
CA VAL A 155 -37.26 -49.13 -19.85
C VAL A 155 -37.78 -47.68 -19.85
N ASP A 156 -37.33 -46.72 -20.67
CA ASP A 156 -37.12 -46.80 -22.10
C ASP A 156 -36.52 -45.50 -22.69
N SER A 157 -35.80 -45.65 -23.81
CA SER A 157 -35.80 -44.77 -25.00
C SER A 157 -35.22 -43.34 -24.91
N TYR A 158 -34.39 -42.81 -25.82
CA TYR A 158 -34.07 -43.12 -27.23
C TYR A 158 -32.58 -42.78 -27.56
N PRO A 159 -31.97 -43.46 -28.54
CA PRO A 159 -30.73 -43.07 -29.22
C PRO A 159 -31.07 -42.05 -30.36
N GLU A 160 -30.23 -41.45 -31.20
CA GLU A 160 -28.93 -41.70 -31.83
C GLU A 160 -28.57 -40.34 -32.54
N PHE A 161 -27.32 -39.87 -32.61
CA PHE A 161 -26.39 -39.89 -33.78
C PHE A 161 -27.06 -39.67 -35.16
N GLU A 162 -26.49 -39.05 -36.19
CA GLU A 162 -25.38 -38.14 -36.51
C GLU A 162 -25.66 -37.72 -37.98
N ASP A 163 -24.84 -36.83 -38.54
CA ASP A 163 -24.60 -36.64 -39.98
C ASP A 163 -25.66 -35.96 -40.89
N GLY A 164 -25.17 -35.09 -41.79
CA GLY A 164 -25.92 -34.75 -43.00
C GLY A 164 -25.73 -33.33 -43.52
N GLU A 165 -24.69 -33.16 -44.30
CA GLU A 165 -24.32 -32.05 -45.18
C GLU A 165 -25.43 -31.53 -46.14
N VAL A 166 -25.19 -30.34 -46.72
CA VAL A 166 -25.57 -29.88 -48.10
C VAL A 166 -26.74 -28.89 -48.27
N MET A 167 -26.34 -27.65 -48.60
CA MET A 167 -26.84 -26.69 -49.63
C MET A 167 -28.29 -26.16 -49.53
N LYS A 168 -28.47 -24.82 -49.40
CA LYS A 168 -28.79 -23.84 -50.50
C LYS A 168 -29.96 -24.29 -51.37
N SER A 169 -30.93 -23.47 -51.77
CA SER A 169 -31.26 -22.04 -51.65
C SER A 169 -32.49 -21.87 -52.53
N GLU A 170 -33.35 -20.90 -52.24
CA GLU A 170 -33.89 -19.96 -53.25
C GLU A 170 -34.35 -18.69 -52.53
#